data_AF-A0A8J5JM74-F1
#
_entry.id   AF-A0A8J5JM74-F1
#
_cell.length_a   1.000
_cell.length_b   1.000
_cell.length_c   1.000
_cell.angle_alpha   90.00
_cell.angle_beta   90.00
_cell.angle_gamma   90.00
#
_symmetry.space_group_name_H-M   'P 1'
#
loop_
_entity.id
_entity.type
_entity.pdbx_description
1 polymer ?
#
loop_
_entity_poly.entity_id
_entity_poly.type
_entity_poly.pdbx_seq_one_letter_code
_entity_poly.pdbx_strand_id
1 'polypeptide(L)'
;MTMEDDIVQEILKLEEEMSIDDTPSTSQSSTISPVVFSSQPNICVPGTFSNLGLDTEKPSNSCPPGVPRGTSAASGNSPQVAAFLKDRRRREIHNFFERKRRSNINDRVKELAALLPRRNEPYFEVFRDSRCNTGQILKASADYIRRLKMDVNRSKKMEAERRTLTQENQQLHKRVEALEARLLIRDGDIEVTVTHPDSATSSRQVKDDTTGS
;
A
#
# COMPACT_ATOMS: atom_id res chain seq x y z
N MET A 1 24.86 -13.64 8.11
CA MET A 1 24.74 -13.23 9.52
C MET A 1 23.98 -11.93 9.53
N THR A 2 22.84 -11.92 10.20
CA THR A 2 21.85 -10.86 10.12
C THR A 2 21.94 -10.01 11.39
N MET A 3 21.78 -8.69 11.29
CA MET A 3 21.79 -7.77 12.45
C MET A 3 20.72 -8.10 13.53
N GLU A 4 19.82 -9.03 13.24
CA GLU A 4 18.82 -9.54 14.18
C GLU A 4 19.41 -10.60 15.14
N ASP A 5 20.47 -11.33 14.71
CA ASP A 5 21.19 -12.30 15.54
C ASP A 5 22.01 -11.60 16.64
N ASP A 6 22.62 -10.46 16.32
CA ASP A 6 23.43 -9.67 17.26
C ASP A 6 22.58 -9.09 18.40
N ILE A 7 21.34 -8.67 18.10
CA ILE A 7 20.39 -8.14 19.11
C ILE A 7 19.92 -9.24 20.07
N VAL A 8 19.72 -10.46 19.57
CA VAL A 8 19.36 -11.61 20.43
C VAL A 8 20.54 -11.99 21.34
N GLN A 9 21.78 -11.91 20.86
CA GLN A 9 22.96 -12.12 21.70
C GLN A 9 23.17 -10.99 22.73
N GLU A 10 22.84 -9.74 22.40
CA GLU A 10 22.87 -8.62 23.35
C GLU A 10 21.81 -8.79 24.45
N ILE A 11 20.61 -9.27 24.11
CA ILE A 11 19.56 -9.60 25.08
C ILE A 11 19.99 -10.75 26.00
N LEU A 12 20.51 -11.86 25.44
CA LEU A 12 20.99 -13.00 26.24
C LEU A 12 22.13 -12.62 27.20
N LYS A 13 23.08 -11.79 26.76
CA LYS A 13 24.14 -11.26 27.64
C LYS A 13 23.60 -10.38 28.77
N LEU A 14 22.56 -9.59 28.51
CA LEU A 14 21.90 -8.75 29.52
C LEU A 14 21.00 -9.55 30.49
N GLU A 15 20.62 -10.77 30.13
CA GLU A 15 19.95 -11.73 31.02
C GLU A 15 20.97 -12.52 31.85
N GLU A 16 22.13 -12.87 31.29
CA GLU A 16 23.23 -13.53 32.00
C GLU A 16 23.83 -12.64 33.11
N GLU A 17 24.06 -11.34 32.85
CA GLU A 17 24.45 -10.37 33.89
C GLU A 17 23.33 -10.01 34.90
N MET A 18 22.15 -10.61 34.78
CA MET A 18 21.03 -10.43 35.71
C MET A 18 20.83 -11.61 36.67
N SER A 19 21.61 -12.69 36.55
CA SER A 19 21.65 -13.79 37.53
C SER A 19 22.56 -13.45 38.71
N ILE A 20 21.99 -12.74 39.68
CA ILE A 20 22.48 -12.73 41.06
C ILE A 20 21.28 -13.13 41.93
N ASP A 21 21.41 -14.26 42.62
CA ASP A 21 20.38 -14.81 43.49
C ASP A 21 20.00 -13.83 44.62
N ASP A 22 18.70 -13.60 44.81
CA ASP A 22 18.00 -14.13 45.99
C ASP A 22 16.52 -13.72 46.03
N THR A 23 15.70 -14.60 46.60
CA THR A 23 14.32 -14.35 47.05
C THR A 23 14.25 -14.65 48.56
N PRO A 24 13.20 -14.30 49.33
CA PRO A 24 11.94 -13.62 48.99
C PRO A 24 11.57 -12.44 49.95
N SER A 25 10.46 -11.72 49.69
CA SER A 25 9.39 -11.38 50.69
C SER A 25 8.47 -10.20 50.29
N THR A 26 7.19 -10.52 50.05
CA THR A 26 5.96 -9.87 50.55
C THR A 26 5.97 -8.39 51.01
N SER A 27 5.21 -7.50 50.33
CA SER A 27 4.05 -6.76 50.91
C SER A 27 3.37 -5.74 49.96
N GLN A 28 2.18 -6.12 49.49
CA GLN A 28 0.92 -5.39 49.19
C GLN A 28 0.81 -3.85 48.98
N SER A 29 -0.14 -3.54 48.06
CA SER A 29 -1.09 -2.39 47.98
C SER A 29 -0.73 -1.23 47.01
N SER A 30 -1.38 -1.10 45.84
CA SER A 30 -2.71 -0.47 45.55
C SER A 30 -2.70 1.06 45.78
N THR A 31 -3.13 1.95 44.87
CA THR A 31 -4.35 1.93 44.03
C THR A 31 -4.26 2.62 42.64
N ILE A 32 -5.29 2.34 41.85
CA ILE A 32 -5.57 2.59 40.41
C ILE A 32 -5.87 4.07 40.03
N SER A 33 -5.38 4.48 38.83
CA SER A 33 -5.96 5.22 37.66
C SER A 33 -7.36 5.91 37.75
N PRO A 34 -7.80 6.90 36.89
CA PRO A 34 -7.65 6.94 35.40
C PRO A 34 -7.41 8.33 34.70
N VAL A 35 -6.74 8.46 33.51
CA VAL A 35 -7.08 8.28 32.04
C VAL A 35 -7.66 9.54 31.31
N VAL A 36 -7.36 9.68 29.99
CA VAL A 36 -7.81 10.66 28.93
C VAL A 36 -7.14 12.06 29.01
N PHE A 37 -6.40 12.64 28.03
CA PHE A 37 -6.22 12.59 26.55
C PHE A 37 -6.96 13.67 25.73
N SER A 38 -6.24 14.72 25.32
CA SER A 38 -6.33 15.37 23.99
C SER A 38 -5.12 16.34 23.79
N SER A 39 -4.48 16.61 22.65
CA SER A 39 -4.37 16.00 21.30
C SER A 39 -4.78 16.84 20.06
N GLN A 40 -3.80 17.62 19.56
CA GLN A 40 -3.48 17.86 18.13
C GLN A 40 -4.34 18.89 17.33
N PRO A 41 -3.95 19.30 16.09
CA PRO A 41 -2.61 19.76 15.61
C PRO A 41 -2.62 20.98 14.61
N ASN A 42 -1.42 21.50 14.31
CA ASN A 42 -0.90 22.13 13.05
C ASN A 42 -1.74 22.99 12.05
N ILE A 43 -1.20 24.22 11.79
CA ILE A 43 -0.80 24.83 10.49
C ILE A 43 -1.85 25.30 9.44
N CYS A 44 -1.87 26.64 9.20
CA CYS A 44 -2.08 27.42 7.93
C CYS A 44 -3.37 27.18 7.07
N VAL A 45 -4.02 28.13 6.36
CA VAL A 45 -3.60 29.34 5.61
C VAL A 45 -4.74 30.44 5.63
N PRO A 46 -4.90 31.44 4.72
CA PRO A 46 -4.98 32.86 5.09
C PRO A 46 -6.40 33.49 5.10
N GLY A 47 -6.53 34.65 5.73
CA GLY A 47 -7.72 35.51 5.60
C GLY A 47 -7.60 36.82 6.39
N THR A 48 -7.91 37.94 5.75
CA THR A 48 -8.05 39.28 6.36
C THR A 48 -9.01 39.30 7.55
N PHE A 49 -8.69 40.06 8.61
CA PHE A 49 -9.51 41.20 9.09
C PHE A 49 -8.74 41.99 10.18
N SER A 50 -8.99 43.29 10.24
CA SER A 50 -8.43 44.24 11.22
C SER A 50 -9.01 44.02 12.63
N ASN A 51 -8.27 44.32 13.71
CA ASN A 51 -8.38 45.61 14.42
C ASN A 51 -7.38 45.73 15.60
N LEU A 52 -7.28 46.95 16.15
CA LEU A 52 -6.35 47.41 17.20
C LEU A 52 -6.87 47.17 18.64
N GLY A 53 -5.96 47.13 19.62
CA GLY A 53 -6.26 47.16 21.07
C GLY A 53 -5.18 46.45 21.89
N LEU A 54 -4.15 47.14 22.43
CA LEU A 54 -4.13 47.99 23.63
C LEU A 54 -3.76 47.21 24.92
N ASP A 55 -2.50 47.36 25.32
CA ASP A 55 -1.87 47.31 26.64
C ASP A 55 -2.58 46.62 27.83
N THR A 56 -1.86 45.69 28.49
CA THR A 56 -1.46 45.83 29.91
C THR A 56 -0.38 44.81 30.27
N GLU A 57 0.71 45.31 30.85
CA GLU A 57 1.81 44.61 31.54
C GLU A 57 1.41 43.39 32.39
N LYS A 58 2.13 42.27 32.22
CA LYS A 58 2.27 41.26 33.28
C LYS A 58 3.54 40.40 33.09
N PRO A 59 4.57 40.52 33.94
CA PRO A 59 5.81 39.76 33.80
C PRO A 59 5.63 38.27 34.15
N SER A 60 6.49 37.45 33.56
CA SER A 60 6.54 36.00 33.70
C SER A 60 6.75 35.54 35.15
N ASN A 61 5.94 34.60 35.63
CA ASN A 61 6.17 33.86 36.87
C ASN A 61 5.83 32.38 36.65
N SER A 62 6.78 31.61 36.11
CA SER A 62 6.66 30.17 35.86
C SER A 62 7.92 29.40 36.26
N CYS A 63 8.47 29.70 37.44
CA CYS A 63 9.46 28.88 38.14
C CYS A 63 9.11 28.85 39.63
N PRO A 64 8.71 27.71 40.23
CA PRO A 64 8.51 27.62 41.67
C PRO A 64 9.87 27.69 42.39
N PRO A 65 10.06 28.59 43.36
CA PRO A 65 11.29 28.66 44.15
C PRO A 65 11.28 27.57 45.22
N GLY A 66 12.19 26.59 45.16
CA GLY A 66 12.30 25.58 46.22
C GLY A 66 12.88 24.23 45.82
N VAL A 67 14.02 24.19 45.12
CA VAL A 67 14.83 22.96 45.06
C VAL A 67 16.15 23.23 45.79
N PRO A 68 16.39 22.63 46.97
CA PRO A 68 17.68 22.79 47.63
C PRO A 68 18.77 22.16 46.76
N ARG A 69 19.83 22.93 46.49
CA ARG A 69 21.04 22.48 45.79
C ARG A 69 21.82 21.51 46.69
N GLY A 70 21.35 20.27 46.77
CA GLY A 70 22.02 19.18 47.47
C GLY A 70 23.10 18.55 46.59
N THR A 71 24.35 19.00 46.75
CA THR A 71 25.51 18.25 46.24
C THR A 71 25.73 17.01 47.09
N SER A 72 25.37 15.84 46.58
CA SER A 72 25.89 14.56 47.05
C SER A 72 25.92 13.57 45.91
N ALA A 73 27.08 12.93 45.69
CA ALA A 73 27.22 11.86 44.73
C ALA A 73 26.20 10.74 45.06
N ALA A 74 25.36 10.40 44.09
CA ALA A 74 24.33 9.37 44.27
C ALA A 74 25.02 8.01 44.43
N SER A 75 25.14 7.54 45.68
CA SER A 75 25.49 6.15 45.98
C SER A 75 24.45 5.25 45.33
N GLY A 76 24.84 4.55 44.26
CA GLY A 76 23.92 3.91 43.30
C GLY A 76 23.17 2.68 43.79
N ASN A 77 23.16 2.41 45.09
CA ASN A 77 22.84 1.10 45.67
C ASN A 77 21.60 1.13 46.59
N SER A 78 20.56 1.88 46.23
CA SER A 78 19.22 1.71 46.81
C SER A 78 18.36 0.81 45.91
N PRO A 79 17.79 -0.31 46.42
CA PRO A 79 16.94 -1.21 45.63
C PRO A 79 15.79 -0.50 44.92
N GLN A 80 15.24 0.55 45.54
CA GLN A 80 14.14 1.36 44.98
C GLN A 80 14.58 2.16 43.74
N VAL A 81 15.81 2.66 43.71
CA VAL A 81 16.38 3.36 42.55
C VAL A 81 16.68 2.37 41.42
N ALA A 82 17.24 1.20 41.75
CA ALA A 82 17.49 0.14 40.78
C ALA A 82 16.18 -0.37 40.13
N ALA A 83 15.12 -0.56 40.92
CA ALA A 83 13.79 -0.94 40.42
C ALA A 83 13.21 0.12 39.47
N PHE A 84 13.26 1.40 39.84
CA PHE A 84 12.80 2.50 39.00
C PHE A 84 13.55 2.58 37.66
N LEU A 85 14.87 2.35 37.67
CA LEU A 85 15.69 2.29 36.45
C LEU A 85 15.34 1.08 35.57
N LYS A 86 15.08 -0.10 36.16
CA LYS A 86 14.60 -1.28 35.41
C LYS A 86 13.22 -1.03 34.78
N ASP A 87 12.28 -0.40 35.50
CA ASP A 87 10.95 -0.04 34.99
C ASP A 87 11.01 1.03 33.89
N ARG A 88 11.95 1.97 34.00
CA ARG A 88 12.23 2.96 32.94
C ARG A 88 12.80 2.27 31.69
N ARG A 89 13.80 1.40 31.84
CA ARG A 89 14.39 0.64 30.72
C ARG A 89 13.34 -0.22 30.01
N ARG A 90 12.48 -0.94 30.75
CA ARG A 90 11.37 -1.72 30.16
C ARG A 90 10.40 -0.85 29.34
N ARG A 91 10.06 0.37 29.82
CA ARG A 91 9.25 1.34 29.06
C ARG A 91 9.97 1.90 27.83
N GLU A 92 11.27 2.19 27.93
CA GLU A 92 12.08 2.67 26.79
C GLU A 92 12.18 1.60 25.69
N ILE A 93 12.42 0.34 26.06
CA ILE A 93 12.41 -0.82 25.16
C ILE A 93 11.04 -1.00 24.49
N HIS A 94 9.95 -1.00 25.27
CA HIS A 94 8.59 -1.10 24.73
C HIS A 94 8.28 0.02 23.72
N ASN A 95 8.62 1.27 24.07
CA ASN A 95 8.46 2.43 23.19
C ASN A 95 9.31 2.34 21.92
N PHE A 96 10.50 1.73 21.98
CA PHE A 96 11.33 1.48 20.80
C PHE A 96 10.68 0.46 19.85
N PHE A 97 10.22 -0.68 20.37
CA PHE A 97 9.54 -1.69 19.55
C PHE A 97 8.24 -1.16 18.93
N GLU A 98 7.42 -0.41 19.69
CA GLU A 98 6.20 0.19 19.12
C GLU A 98 6.51 1.25 18.06
N ARG A 99 7.59 2.04 18.20
CA ARG A 99 8.06 2.93 17.12
C ARG A 99 8.49 2.15 15.87
N LYS A 100 9.22 1.03 16.02
CA LYS A 100 9.62 0.15 14.91
C LYS A 100 8.39 -0.44 14.22
N ARG A 101 7.40 -0.94 14.98
CA ARG A 101 6.11 -1.46 14.48
C ARG A 101 5.32 -0.39 13.72
N ARG A 102 5.18 0.82 14.27
CA ARG A 102 4.46 1.93 13.60
C ARG A 102 5.14 2.35 12.30
N SER A 103 6.47 2.39 12.27
CA SER A 103 7.22 2.69 11.04
C SER A 103 6.97 1.62 9.98
N ASN A 104 7.06 0.33 10.34
CA ASN A 104 6.79 -0.78 9.43
C ASN A 104 5.37 -0.71 8.82
N ILE A 105 4.34 -0.44 9.63
CA ILE A 105 2.96 -0.27 9.14
C ILE A 105 2.87 0.91 8.16
N ASN A 106 3.46 2.06 8.49
CA ASN A 106 3.47 3.24 7.63
C ASN A 106 4.15 2.97 6.29
N ASP A 107 5.23 2.18 6.28
CA ASP A 107 5.96 1.85 5.06
C ASP A 107 5.18 0.89 4.17
N ARG A 108 4.44 -0.07 4.74
CA ARG A 108 3.48 -0.90 3.96
C ARG A 108 2.34 -0.07 3.36
N VAL A 109 1.87 0.97 4.04
CA VAL A 109 0.88 1.91 3.47
C VAL A 109 1.48 2.70 2.29
N LYS A 110 2.74 3.15 2.38
CA LYS A 110 3.43 3.82 1.26
C LYS A 110 3.65 2.87 0.07
N GLU A 111 4.02 1.62 0.34
CA GLU A 111 4.19 0.57 -0.68
C GLU A 111 2.88 0.32 -1.44
N LEU A 112 1.76 0.16 -0.73
CA LEU A 112 0.44 0.07 -1.34
C LEU A 112 0.10 1.28 -2.22
N ALA A 113 0.40 2.50 -1.76
CA ALA A 113 0.16 3.72 -2.54
C ALA A 113 1.00 3.77 -3.84
N ALA A 114 2.19 3.16 -3.85
CA ALA A 114 3.06 3.08 -5.03
C ALA A 114 2.57 2.07 -6.09
N LEU A 115 1.76 1.08 -5.68
CA LEU A 115 1.12 0.06 -6.51
C LEU A 115 -0.26 0.47 -7.07
N LEU A 116 -0.83 1.60 -6.63
CA LEU A 116 -2.09 2.11 -7.17
C LEU A 116 -1.92 2.69 -8.58
N PRO A 117 -2.93 2.54 -9.48
CA PRO A 117 -2.85 2.96 -10.87
C PRO A 117 -2.33 4.39 -11.07
N ARG A 118 -1.32 4.56 -11.92
CA ARG A 118 -0.62 5.83 -12.22
C ARG A 118 -1.26 6.56 -13.42
N ARG A 119 -0.84 7.81 -13.68
CA ARG A 119 -1.48 8.73 -14.65
C ARG A 119 -1.75 8.17 -16.06
N ASN A 120 -0.98 7.16 -16.49
CA ASN A 120 -1.04 6.58 -17.82
C ASN A 120 -1.67 5.16 -17.81
N GLU A 121 -2.20 4.72 -16.68
CA GLU A 121 -2.72 3.36 -16.46
C GLU A 121 -4.26 3.38 -16.38
N PRO A 122 -4.93 2.28 -16.80
CA PRO A 122 -6.37 2.16 -16.66
C PRO A 122 -6.78 2.31 -15.19
N TYR A 123 -7.99 2.86 -14.97
CA TYR A 123 -8.56 3.18 -13.66
C TYR A 123 -7.88 4.32 -12.88
N PHE A 124 -6.88 5.04 -13.44
CA PHE A 124 -6.23 6.18 -12.77
C PHE A 124 -7.20 7.19 -12.17
N GLU A 125 -8.15 7.71 -12.96
CA GLU A 125 -9.10 8.74 -12.51
C GLU A 125 -10.02 8.28 -11.37
N VAL A 126 -10.21 6.96 -11.20
CA VAL A 126 -11.01 6.39 -10.09
C VAL A 126 -10.23 6.42 -8.76
N PHE A 127 -8.89 6.50 -8.81
CA PHE A 127 -8.01 6.39 -7.64
C PHE A 127 -7.09 7.61 -7.43
N ARG A 128 -7.14 8.60 -8.33
CA ARG A 128 -6.26 9.78 -8.35
C ARG A 128 -6.13 10.47 -6.99
N ASP A 129 -7.26 10.77 -6.35
CA ASP A 129 -7.29 11.53 -5.10
C ASP A 129 -7.04 10.66 -3.86
N SER A 130 -7.08 9.32 -4.01
CA SER A 130 -6.95 8.37 -2.88
C SER A 130 -5.52 8.22 -2.34
N ARG A 131 -4.59 9.09 -2.77
CA ARG A 131 -3.15 9.00 -2.51
C ARG A 131 -2.68 9.85 -1.33
N CYS A 132 -3.56 10.68 -0.74
CA CYS A 132 -3.16 11.68 0.27
C CYS A 132 -3.35 11.26 1.73
N ASN A 133 -3.99 10.12 2.03
CA ASN A 133 -4.18 9.64 3.40
C ASN A 133 -4.30 8.12 3.51
N THR A 134 -3.94 7.58 4.68
CA THR A 134 -3.91 6.14 4.98
C THR A 134 -5.23 5.43 4.71
N GLY A 135 -6.37 6.03 5.11
CA GLY A 135 -7.69 5.41 4.95
C GLY A 135 -8.09 5.23 3.48
N GLN A 136 -7.86 6.25 2.66
CA GLN A 136 -8.13 6.17 1.22
C GLN A 136 -7.13 5.28 0.48
N ILE A 137 -5.84 5.26 0.85
CA ILE A 137 -4.86 4.32 0.27
C ILE A 137 -5.31 2.87 0.49
N LEU A 138 -5.72 2.53 1.72
CA LEU A 138 -6.22 1.19 2.06
C LEU A 138 -7.51 0.85 1.31
N LYS A 139 -8.47 1.79 1.24
CA LYS A 139 -9.72 1.63 0.47
C LYS A 139 -9.45 1.40 -1.01
N ALA A 140 -8.66 2.28 -1.63
CA ALA A 140 -8.28 2.19 -3.04
C ALA A 140 -7.54 0.88 -3.35
N SER A 141 -6.68 0.41 -2.44
CA SER A 141 -5.98 -0.88 -2.59
C SER A 141 -6.98 -2.05 -2.61
N ALA A 142 -7.93 -2.08 -1.68
CA ALA A 142 -8.97 -3.12 -1.63
C ALA A 142 -9.91 -3.07 -2.86
N ASP A 143 -10.27 -1.86 -3.32
CA ASP A 143 -11.03 -1.63 -4.54
C ASP A 143 -10.28 -2.07 -5.80
N TYR A 144 -8.98 -1.78 -5.89
CA TYR A 144 -8.15 -2.16 -7.03
C TYR A 144 -7.93 -3.68 -7.09
N ILE A 145 -7.68 -4.34 -5.95
CA ILE A 145 -7.62 -5.82 -5.87
C ILE A 145 -8.94 -6.45 -6.35
N ARG A 146 -10.10 -5.85 -6.04
CA ARG A 146 -11.40 -6.32 -6.57
C ARG A 146 -11.48 -6.20 -8.09
N ARG A 147 -11.05 -5.06 -8.67
CA ARG A 147 -11.00 -4.87 -10.14
C ARG A 147 -10.07 -5.89 -10.80
N LEU A 148 -8.82 -6.00 -10.34
CA LEU A 148 -7.85 -6.96 -10.87
C LEU A 148 -8.35 -8.41 -10.84
N LYS A 149 -9.06 -8.83 -9.78
CA LYS A 149 -9.71 -10.16 -9.73
C LYS A 149 -10.79 -10.34 -10.79
N MET A 150 -11.60 -9.31 -11.06
CA MET A 150 -12.58 -9.34 -12.15
C MET A 150 -11.90 -9.41 -13.52
N ASP A 151 -10.85 -8.63 -13.73
CA ASP A 151 -10.13 -8.58 -15.01
C ASP A 151 -9.40 -9.90 -15.32
N VAL A 152 -8.78 -10.54 -14.31
CA VAL A 152 -8.20 -11.88 -14.43
C VAL A 152 -9.26 -12.93 -14.79
N ASN A 153 -10.44 -12.88 -14.17
CA ASN A 153 -11.53 -13.81 -14.48
C ASN A 153 -12.11 -13.57 -15.88
N ARG A 154 -12.25 -12.31 -16.30
CA ARG A 154 -12.67 -11.93 -17.66
C ARG A 154 -11.65 -12.41 -18.70
N SER A 155 -10.36 -12.18 -18.44
CA SER A 155 -9.25 -12.64 -19.29
C SER A 155 -9.29 -14.15 -19.50
N LYS A 156 -9.44 -14.94 -18.43
CA LYS A 156 -9.58 -16.41 -18.51
C LYS A 156 -10.78 -16.84 -19.36
N LYS A 157 -11.95 -16.19 -19.23
CA LYS A 157 -13.13 -16.50 -20.05
C LYS A 157 -12.86 -16.21 -21.54
N MET A 158 -12.34 -15.02 -21.85
CA MET A 158 -12.01 -14.64 -23.23
C MET A 158 -10.94 -15.56 -23.84
N GLU A 159 -9.98 -16.04 -23.04
CA GLU A 159 -8.97 -16.98 -23.53
C GLU A 159 -9.55 -18.37 -23.84
N ALA A 160 -10.45 -18.88 -22.99
CA ALA A 160 -11.15 -20.15 -23.24
C ALA A 160 -12.00 -20.07 -24.52
N GLU A 161 -12.78 -19.00 -24.68
CA GLU A 161 -13.59 -18.72 -25.87
C GLU A 161 -12.72 -18.61 -27.14
N ARG A 162 -11.60 -17.87 -27.05
CA ARG A 162 -10.62 -17.77 -28.15
C ARG A 162 -10.04 -19.13 -28.53
N ARG A 163 -9.76 -20.02 -27.55
CA ARG A 163 -9.26 -21.39 -27.83
C ARG A 163 -10.30 -22.21 -28.60
N THR A 164 -11.57 -22.18 -28.19
CA THR A 164 -12.68 -22.86 -28.89
C THR A 164 -12.82 -22.34 -30.32
N LEU A 165 -12.91 -21.01 -30.51
CA LEU A 165 -13.02 -20.39 -31.83
C LEU A 165 -11.82 -20.72 -32.72
N THR A 166 -10.60 -20.79 -32.16
CA THR A 166 -9.40 -21.19 -32.92
C THR A 166 -9.51 -22.64 -33.40
N GLN A 167 -10.01 -23.56 -32.58
CA GLN A 167 -10.19 -24.96 -32.95
C GLN A 167 -11.27 -25.15 -34.01
N GLU A 168 -12.42 -24.48 -33.87
CA GLU A 168 -13.50 -24.49 -34.86
C GLU A 168 -13.02 -23.91 -36.19
N ASN A 169 -12.34 -22.77 -36.17
CA ASN A 169 -11.82 -22.12 -37.38
C ASN A 169 -10.75 -23.00 -38.08
N GLN A 170 -9.91 -23.72 -37.34
CA GLN A 170 -9.01 -24.74 -37.91
C GLN A 170 -9.76 -25.94 -38.54
N GLN A 171 -10.89 -26.37 -37.97
CA GLN A 171 -11.72 -27.43 -38.56
C GLN A 171 -12.39 -26.95 -39.85
N LEU A 172 -12.87 -25.70 -39.88
CA LEU A 172 -13.45 -25.08 -41.06
C LEU A 172 -12.42 -24.95 -42.19
N HIS A 173 -11.20 -24.49 -41.93
CA HIS A 173 -10.11 -24.46 -42.92
C HIS A 173 -9.87 -25.84 -43.56
N LYS A 174 -9.68 -26.89 -42.74
CA LYS A 174 -9.52 -28.26 -43.24
C LYS A 174 -10.73 -28.75 -44.03
N ARG A 175 -11.94 -28.31 -43.68
CA ARG A 175 -13.17 -28.66 -44.39
C ARG A 175 -13.24 -28.00 -45.76
N VAL A 176 -12.79 -26.75 -45.87
CA VAL A 176 -12.66 -26.00 -47.13
C VAL A 176 -11.62 -26.64 -48.02
N GLU A 177 -10.38 -26.85 -47.54
CA GLU A 177 -9.30 -27.54 -48.27
C GLU A 177 -9.76 -28.89 -48.84
N ALA A 178 -10.45 -29.69 -48.02
CA ALA A 178 -10.97 -31.01 -48.43
C ALA A 178 -12.15 -30.95 -49.41
N LEU A 179 -12.85 -29.81 -49.54
CA LEU A 179 -13.89 -29.59 -50.55
C LEU A 179 -13.28 -29.07 -51.86
N GLU A 180 -12.33 -28.12 -51.77
CA GLU A 180 -11.55 -27.62 -52.91
C GLU A 180 -10.82 -28.76 -53.63
N ALA A 181 -10.15 -29.64 -52.89
CA ALA A 181 -9.50 -30.83 -53.45
C ALA A 181 -10.47 -31.79 -54.16
N ARG A 182 -11.72 -31.93 -53.66
CA ARG A 182 -12.75 -32.77 -54.31
C ARG A 182 -13.28 -32.15 -55.59
N LEU A 183 -13.45 -30.83 -55.63
CA LEU A 183 -13.83 -30.12 -56.84
C LEU A 183 -12.73 -30.23 -57.90
N LEU A 184 -11.47 -30.02 -57.51
CA LEU A 184 -10.32 -30.17 -58.41
C LEU A 184 -10.23 -31.57 -59.05
N ILE A 185 -10.51 -32.63 -58.29
CA ILE A 185 -10.54 -34.01 -58.82
C ILE A 185 -11.72 -34.20 -59.78
N ARG A 186 -12.92 -33.72 -59.43
CA ARG A 186 -14.14 -33.86 -60.24
C ARG A 186 -14.06 -33.06 -61.55
N ASP A 187 -13.45 -31.88 -61.50
CA ASP A 187 -13.35 -30.99 -62.65
C ASP A 187 -12.23 -31.44 -63.62
N GLY A 188 -11.45 -32.47 -63.26
CA GLY A 188 -10.60 -33.21 -64.18
C GLY A 188 -11.35 -33.98 -65.28
N ASP A 189 -12.66 -34.21 -65.12
CA ASP A 189 -13.54 -34.84 -66.12
C ASP A 189 -14.33 -33.82 -66.96
N ILE A 190 -14.14 -32.50 -66.76
CA ILE A 190 -14.86 -31.46 -67.51
C ILE A 190 -13.87 -30.41 -68.03
N GLU A 191 -13.61 -30.47 -69.34
CA GLU A 191 -12.92 -29.42 -70.09
C GLU A 191 -13.81 -28.16 -70.15
N VAL A 192 -13.77 -27.35 -69.08
CA VAL A 192 -14.42 -26.04 -69.05
C VAL A 192 -13.64 -25.10 -69.95
N THR A 193 -14.04 -25.02 -71.22
CA THR A 193 -13.61 -23.95 -72.12
C THR A 193 -14.04 -22.61 -71.52
N VAL A 194 -13.10 -21.89 -70.92
CA VAL A 194 -13.32 -20.54 -70.38
C VAL A 194 -13.51 -19.57 -71.54
N THR A 195 -14.74 -19.48 -72.03
CA THR A 195 -15.17 -18.38 -72.89
C THR A 195 -15.28 -17.13 -72.01
N HIS A 196 -14.24 -16.29 -72.03
CA HIS A 196 -14.32 -14.95 -71.46
C HIS A 196 -15.36 -14.11 -72.25
N PRO A 197 -16.43 -13.60 -71.61
CA PRO A 197 -17.16 -12.49 -72.16
C PRO A 197 -16.45 -11.20 -71.76
N ASP A 198 -15.94 -10.46 -72.74
CA ASP A 198 -15.63 -9.04 -72.55
C ASP A 198 -16.88 -8.30 -72.04
N SER A 199 -16.76 -7.52 -70.97
CA SER A 199 -16.95 -6.06 -71.03
C SER A 199 -17.13 -5.35 -69.67
N ALA A 200 -16.35 -4.28 -69.53
CA ALA A 200 -16.77 -2.95 -69.05
C ALA A 200 -17.25 -2.71 -67.59
N THR A 201 -16.45 -1.87 -66.91
CA THR A 201 -16.85 -0.76 -66.02
C THR A 201 -17.79 -1.00 -64.83
N SER A 202 -17.25 -0.77 -63.61
CA SER A 202 -17.77 0.32 -62.76
C SER A 202 -16.76 0.77 -61.70
N SER A 203 -16.16 1.95 -61.89
CA SER A 203 -15.34 2.59 -60.86
C SER A 203 -16.24 3.12 -59.72
N ARG A 204 -16.01 2.68 -58.48
CA ARG A 204 -16.56 3.34 -57.29
C ARG A 204 -15.44 3.99 -56.48
N GLN A 205 -15.33 5.31 -56.60
CA GLN A 205 -14.59 6.12 -55.65
C GLN A 205 -15.29 6.05 -54.29
N VAL A 206 -14.55 5.68 -53.25
CA VAL A 206 -14.95 5.96 -51.87
C VAL A 206 -14.46 7.37 -51.55
N LYS A 207 -15.35 8.24 -51.10
CA LYS A 207 -14.99 9.54 -50.51
C LYS A 207 -14.79 9.34 -49.01
N ASP A 208 -13.63 9.73 -48.53
CA ASP A 208 -13.40 9.93 -47.10
C ASP A 208 -13.99 11.27 -46.67
N ASP A 209 -15.03 11.26 -45.83
CA ASP A 209 -15.50 12.46 -45.14
C ASP A 209 -14.88 12.53 -43.74
N THR A 210 -13.87 13.38 -43.59
CA THR A 210 -13.24 13.73 -42.31
C THR A 210 -13.54 15.19 -41.95
N THR A 211 -14.54 15.39 -41.09
CA THR A 211 -14.73 16.56 -40.20
C THR A 211 -15.71 16.15 -39.10
N GLY A 212 -15.60 16.58 -37.84
CA GLY A 212 -14.70 17.57 -37.27
C GLY A 212 -15.46 18.60 -36.43
N SER A 213 -15.90 18.21 -35.23
CA SER A 213 -16.32 19.06 -34.10
C SER A 213 -16.40 18.21 -32.83
#